data_AF-A0AAN8G1S8-F1
#
_entry.id   AF-A0AAN8G1S8-F1
#
_cell.length_a   1.000
_cell.length_b   1.000
_cell.length_c   1.000
_cell.angle_alpha   90.00
_cell.angle_beta   90.00
_cell.angle_gamma   90.00
#
_symmetry.space_group_name_H-M   'P 1'
#
loop_
_entity.id
_entity.type
_entity.pdbx_description
1 polymer ?
#
loop_
_entity_poly.entity_id
_entity_poly.type
_entity_poly.pdbx_seq_one_letter_code
_entity_poly.pdbx_strand_id
1 'polypeptide(L)' 'MHLNTAQCYSLSCGHGSCYANEEMGEYECRCHEGYDGAKCDRIRSIGFEHPSAYVALEPWAVEKGNLSFTMRTTS' A
#
# COMPACT_ATOMS: atom_id res chain seq x y z
N MET A 1 -5.56 -22.24 -12.63
CA MET A 1 -4.31 -23.00 -12.38
C MET A 1 -3.42 -22.11 -11.54
N HIS A 2 -3.14 -22.47 -10.29
CA HIS A 2 -2.11 -21.82 -9.47
C HIS A 2 -1.49 -22.93 -8.65
N LEU A 3 -0.34 -23.44 -9.11
CA LEU A 3 0.30 -24.59 -8.46
C LEU A 3 1.81 -24.41 -8.34
N ASN A 4 2.25 -23.21 -7.97
CA ASN A 4 3.46 -23.04 -7.18
C ASN A 4 3.26 -22.01 -6.07
N THR A 5 2.39 -22.36 -5.12
CA THR A 5 1.97 -21.53 -3.99
C THR A 5 3.06 -21.36 -2.92
N ALA A 6 4.15 -22.14 -2.89
CA ALA A 6 5.08 -22.16 -1.77
C ALA A 6 5.78 -20.81 -1.51
N GLN A 7 6.22 -20.11 -2.57
CA GLN A 7 6.89 -18.82 -2.43
C GLN A 7 5.91 -17.75 -1.89
N CYS A 8 4.73 -17.61 -2.49
CA CYS A 8 3.68 -16.71 -2.00
C CYS A 8 3.11 -17.11 -0.62
N TYR A 9 3.15 -18.40 -0.25
CA TYR A 9 2.74 -18.86 1.09
C TYR A 9 3.76 -18.44 2.17
N SER A 10 5.05 -18.45 1.83
CA SER A 10 6.12 -18.07 2.75
C SER A 10 6.35 -16.55 2.84
N LEU A 11 5.95 -15.81 1.80
CA LEU A 11 6.18 -14.37 1.65
C LEU A 11 4.84 -13.65 1.57
N SER A 12 4.32 -13.28 2.73
CA SER A 12 3.07 -12.52 2.84
C SER A 12 3.27 -11.09 2.30
N CYS A 13 2.66 -10.77 1.15
CA CYS A 13 2.39 -9.39 0.77
C CYS A 13 1.39 -8.83 1.77
N GLY A 14 1.76 -7.79 2.54
CA GLY A 14 0.91 -7.26 3.62
C GLY A 14 -0.40 -6.71 3.07
N HIS A 15 -0.31 -5.75 2.15
CA HIS A 15 -1.45 -5.11 1.50
C HIS A 15 -1.35 -5.20 -0.03
N GLY A 16 -1.25 -6.44 -0.54
CA GLY A 16 -1.15 -6.68 -1.98
C GLY A 16 -1.46 -8.11 -2.37
N SER A 17 -1.50 -8.34 -3.68
CA SER A 17 -1.67 -9.66 -4.29
C SER A 17 -0.30 -10.20 -4.72
N CYS A 18 -0.02 -11.46 -4.38
CA CYS A 18 1.22 -12.13 -4.76
C CYS A 18 1.07 -12.82 -6.12
N TYR A 19 2.06 -12.64 -6.98
CA TYR A 19 2.16 -13.28 -8.29
C TYR A 19 3.48 -14.04 -8.38
N ALA A 20 3.42 -15.32 -8.74
CA ALA A 20 4.60 -16.14 -8.97
C ALA A 20 4.84 -16.29 -10.48
N ASN A 21 6.06 -16.06 -10.93
CA ASN A 21 6.50 -16.40 -12.27
C ASN A 21 7.23 -17.77 -12.22
N GLU A 22 6.56 -18.81 -12.72
CA GLU A 22 7.07 -20.18 -12.68
C GLU A 22 8.32 -20.39 -13.57
N GLU A 23 8.51 -19.61 -14.63
CA GLU A 23 9.67 -19.75 -15.54
C GLU A 23 10.96 -19.17 -14.95
N MET A 24 10.85 -18.10 -14.15
CA MET A 24 12.00 -17.41 -13.56
C MET A 24 12.23 -17.79 -12.09
N GLY A 25 11.26 -18.46 -11.45
CA GLY A 25 11.33 -18.80 -10.03
C GLY A 25 11.23 -17.59 -9.11
N GLU A 26 10.71 -16.47 -9.62
CA GLU A 26 10.56 -15.20 -8.92
C GLU A 26 9.11 -14.97 -8.50
N TYR A 27 8.93 -14.17 -7.44
CA TYR A 27 7.63 -13.70 -6.99
C TYR A 27 7.61 -12.17 -6.98
N GLU A 28 6.43 -11.59 -7.21
CA GLU A 28 6.20 -10.15 -7.16
C GLU A 28 4.93 -9.86 -6.36
N CYS A 29 5.00 -8.87 -5.46
CA CYS A 29 3.82 -8.31 -4.82
C CYS A 29 3.29 -7.14 -5.66
N ARG A 30 2.04 -7.22 -6.10
CA ARG A 30 1.31 -6.08 -6.66
C ARG A 30 0.48 -5.44 -5.56
N CYS A 31 0.87 -4.24 -5.16
CA CYS A 31 0.24 -3.55 -4.03
C CYS A 31 -1.16 -3.04 -4.35
N HIS A 32 -2.03 -3.10 -3.35
CA HIS A 32 -3.32 -2.43 -3.38
C HIS A 32 -3.12 -0.91 -3.34
N GLU A 33 -4.13 -0.15 -3.76
CA GLU A 33 -4.05 1.32 -3.76
C GLU A 33 -3.71 1.84 -2.36
N GLY A 34 -2.80 2.81 -2.30
CA GLY A 34 -2.32 3.35 -1.03
C GLY A 34 -1.11 2.66 -0.43
N TYR A 35 -0.66 1.52 -0.97
CA TYR A 35 0.49 0.78 -0.45
C TYR A 35 1.63 0.67 -1.48
N ASP A 36 2.85 0.53 -0.97
CA ASP A 36 4.08 0.48 -1.76
C ASP A 36 5.15 -0.37 -1.02
N GLY A 37 6.27 -0.62 -1.68
CA GLY A 37 7.36 -1.47 -1.21
C GLY A 37 7.26 -2.90 -1.74
N ALA A 38 8.38 -3.62 -1.69
CA ALA A 38 8.49 -4.98 -2.25
C ALA A 38 7.50 -5.99 -1.61
N LYS A 39 7.00 -5.69 -0.40
CA LYS A 39 6.01 -6.50 0.31
C LYS A 39 4.69 -5.76 0.57
N CYS A 40 4.50 -4.57 -0.01
CA CYS A 40 3.32 -3.75 0.23
C CYS A 40 3.09 -3.44 1.72
N ASP A 41 4.17 -3.17 2.43
CA ASP A 41 4.23 -2.91 3.87
C ASP A 41 4.36 -1.42 4.21
N ARG A 42 4.50 -0.55 3.19
CA ARG A 42 4.58 0.89 3.37
C ARG A 42 3.32 1.58 2.87
N ILE A 43 2.67 2.36 3.74
CA ILE A 43 1.59 3.27 3.35
C ILE A 43 2.18 4.43 2.53
N ARG A 44 1.64 4.66 1.34
CA ARG A 44 1.99 5.73 0.40
C ARG A 44 0.89 6.77 0.25
N SER A 45 -0.37 6.34 0.27
CA SER A 45 -1.53 7.23 0.24
C SER A 45 -2.70 6.59 0.97
N ILE A 46 -3.64 7.42 1.41
CA ILE A 46 -4.87 6.99 2.07
C ILE A 46 -6.06 7.48 1.26
N GLY A 47 -7.08 6.61 1.15
CA GLY A 47 -8.35 6.93 0.50
C GLY A 47 -9.38 7.43 1.52
N PHE A 48 -10.29 8.28 1.06
CA PHE A 48 -11.47 8.68 1.83
C PHE A 48 -12.70 8.05 1.20
N GLU A 49 -13.12 6.88 1.71
CA GLU A 49 -14.25 6.12 1.15
C GLU A 49 -15.62 6.58 1.67
N HIS A 50 -15.63 7.30 2.80
CA HIS A 50 -16.85 7.78 3.44
C HIS A 50 -16.85 9.30 3.56
N PRO A 51 -18.03 9.96 3.46
CA PRO A 51 -18.14 11.41 3.61
C PRO A 51 -17.65 11.96 4.96
N SER A 52 -17.66 11.12 6.00
CA SER A 52 -17.20 11.46 7.35
C SER A 52 -15.76 11.03 7.63
N ALA A 53 -15.03 10.49 6.66
CA ALA A 53 -13.64 10.07 6.85
C ALA A 53 -12.73 11.30 7.01
N TYR A 54 -11.84 11.27 8.00
CA TYR A 54 -10.85 12.32 8.25
C TYR A 54 -9.52 11.72 8.72
N VAL A 55 -8.46 12.51 8.58
CA VAL A 55 -7.13 12.20 9.13
C VAL A 55 -6.93 13.02 10.38
N ALA A 56 -6.75 12.37 11.51
CA ALA A 56 -6.29 13.03 12.72
C ALA A 56 -4.75 13.10 12.68
N LEU A 57 -4.20 14.30 12.76
CA LEU A 57 -2.79 14.52 12.97
C LEU A 57 -2.53 14.83 14.45
N GLU A 58 -1.36 14.45 14.91
CA GLU A 58 -0.88 14.87 16.23
C GLU A 58 -0.83 16.40 16.34
N PRO A 59 -0.94 16.96 17.56
CA PRO A 59 -0.89 18.40 17.77
C PRO A 59 0.32 19.05 17.12
N TRP A 60 0.10 20.14 16.38
CA TRP A 60 1.15 20.86 15.66
C TRP A 60 2.07 21.62 16.63
N ALA A 61 3.09 20.94 17.15
CA ALA A 61 4.01 21.46 18.16
C ALA A 61 5.26 22.12 17.55
N VAL A 62 5.12 22.86 16.45
CA VAL A 62 6.24 23.62 15.83
C VAL A 62 5.86 25.09 15.66
N GLU A 63 6.79 26.00 15.99
CA GLU A 63 6.54 27.45 15.94
C GLU A 63 6.31 27.97 14.51
N LYS A 64 6.98 27.39 13.52
CA LYS A 64 6.80 27.68 12.08
C LYS A 64 6.97 26.40 11.28
N GLY A 65 6.04 26.12 10.39
CA GLY A 65 6.14 24.98 9.47
C GLY A 65 5.06 25.04 8.39
N ASN A 66 5.27 24.29 7.32
CA ASN A 66 4.34 24.19 6.22
C ASN A 66 3.76 22.77 6.18
N LEU A 67 2.44 22.69 6.07
CA LEU A 67 1.72 21.44 5.88
C LEU A 67 1.09 21.46 4.48
N SER A 68 1.53 20.54 3.62
CA SER A 68 1.06 20.44 2.24
C SER A 68 0.40 19.09 2.01
N PHE A 69 -0.80 19.11 1.42
CA PHE A 69 -1.51 17.91 1.01
C PHE A 69 -1.72 17.90 -0.49
N THR A 70 -1.58 16.72 -1.10
CA THR A 70 -1.97 16.48 -2.49
C THR A 70 -3.16 15.53 -2.49
N MET A 71 -4.33 16.02 -2.87
CA MET A 71 -5.54 15.22 -2.99
C MET A 71 -5.80 14.91 -4.46
N ARG A 72 -6.09 13.65 -4.76
CA ARG A 72 -6.51 13.20 -6.09
C ARG A 72 -7.91 12.61 -6.00
N THR A 73 -8.86 13.19 -6.72
CA THR A 73 -10.21 12.65 -6.89
C THR A 73 -10.33 12.01 -8.27
N THR A 74 -11.07 10.92 -8.39
CA THR A 74 -11.44 10.31 -9.68
C THR A 74 -12.89 10.65 -10.01
N SER A 75 -13.21 10.84 -11.30
CA SER A 75 -14.59 10.96 -11.78
C SER A 75 -15.21 9.59 -12.07
#